data_AF-A0A4S8LV92-F1
#
_entry.id   AF-A0A4S8LV92-F1
#
_cell.length_a   1.000
_cell.length_b   1.000
_cell.length_c   1.000
_cell.angle_alpha   90.00
_cell.angle_beta   90.00
_cell.angle_gamma   90.00
#
_symmetry.space_group_name_H-M   'P 1'
#
loop_
_entity.id
_entity.type
_entity.pdbx_description
1 polymer ?
#
loop_
_entity_poly.entity_id
_entity_poly.type
_entity_poly.pdbx_seq_one_letter_code
_entity_poly.pdbx_strand_id
1 'polypeptide(L)'
;MTAPLRKRLRRPPLSSTRTFQPTMTAPLRTRPRCLPLSSSATSQPTMMAPIRERPRRLVSTQTRRIVEFSRESPIPSYAILSHRWEEGQEVSLQDMLDLSPAIEQRSGFQKIVNACAQALRDGHSYIWVDTCCINKQDPRGEEQDINSMYAYYWNSVVCYVYLNDFWMTRRPLSLWFPDFRNMVFESSSWFTRGWTLQELLAPSSVRFFTADWKFYGDKKHLGDIIERVTEIPRRFFNRKNIQGAALIEKMSWSVDRETTKPEDCAYCLLGILGVTMKTKYGEGVERAFERLYDMLRMRFPDTERIGPFIARKPNVLLELQLHKLDHDQGGLSRMFDGSIVDYGRHSVIDGTDPKQYISSHWLPEFLRTWLWHESSKGYLSLSEAQWF
;
A
#
# COMPACT_ATOMS: atom_id res chain seq x y z
N MET A 1 6.48 -76.32 40.25
CA MET A 1 5.53 -77.42 40.54
C MET A 1 4.41 -76.90 41.42
N THR A 2 3.21 -77.49 41.31
CA THR A 2 2.15 -77.60 42.35
C THR A 2 1.90 -76.45 43.35
N ALA A 3 0.74 -75.80 43.19
CA ALA A 3 -0.14 -75.38 44.32
C ALA A 3 -0.79 -76.66 44.96
N PRO A 4 -1.69 -76.66 45.99
CA PRO A 4 -2.74 -75.66 46.29
C PRO A 4 -3.20 -75.52 47.79
N LEU A 5 -4.40 -74.92 47.99
CA LEU A 5 -5.43 -75.16 49.05
C LEU A 5 -5.74 -74.11 50.15
N ARG A 6 -6.73 -73.25 49.82
CA ARG A 6 -8.02 -73.01 50.53
C ARG A 6 -8.08 -73.11 52.09
N LYS A 7 -8.77 -72.13 52.71
CA LYS A 7 -10.18 -72.24 53.19
C LYS A 7 -10.75 -70.99 53.91
N ARG A 8 -11.96 -70.54 53.48
CA ARG A 8 -13.13 -70.06 54.29
C ARG A 8 -12.96 -68.76 55.14
N LEU A 9 -13.98 -68.00 55.62
CA LEU A 9 -15.46 -67.83 55.47
C LEU A 9 -15.79 -66.43 56.09
N ARG A 10 -16.72 -65.54 55.67
CA ARG A 10 -18.21 -65.54 55.77
C ARG A 10 -18.81 -64.16 55.31
N ARG A 11 -20.14 -64.08 55.08
CA ARG A 11 -21.08 -62.92 54.87
C ARG A 11 -22.53 -63.43 55.22
N PRO A 12 -23.68 -62.71 55.13
CA PRO A 12 -24.00 -61.27 54.90
C PRO A 12 -24.32 -60.58 56.27
N PRO A 13 -25.40 -59.81 56.60
CA PRO A 13 -26.69 -59.39 55.92
C PRO A 13 -26.53 -58.14 54.99
N LEU A 14 -27.51 -57.39 54.40
CA LEU A 14 -28.97 -57.06 54.54
C LEU A 14 -29.34 -55.98 55.61
N SER A 15 -30.33 -55.06 55.45
CA SER A 15 -31.18 -54.62 54.31
C SER A 15 -31.82 -53.21 54.53
N SER A 16 -32.32 -52.58 53.45
CA SER A 16 -33.35 -51.50 53.31
C SER A 16 -33.95 -50.80 54.55
N THR A 17 -34.23 -49.48 54.55
CA THR A 17 -35.23 -48.78 53.67
C THR A 17 -34.88 -47.32 53.32
N ARG A 18 -35.79 -46.59 52.62
CA ARG A 18 -35.54 -45.30 51.92
C ARG A 18 -36.75 -44.36 51.99
N THR A 19 -36.58 -43.12 52.47
CA THR A 19 -37.59 -42.03 52.37
C THR A 19 -36.95 -40.64 52.38
N PHE A 20 -37.64 -39.63 51.80
CA PHE A 20 -37.28 -38.20 51.77
C PHE A 20 -37.86 -37.48 53.04
N GLN A 21 -37.64 -36.19 53.38
CA GLN A 21 -37.00 -35.01 52.74
C GLN A 21 -36.19 -34.19 53.80
N PRO A 22 -35.26 -33.30 53.41
CA PRO A 22 -34.70 -32.25 54.28
C PRO A 22 -35.34 -30.86 54.05
N THR A 23 -35.40 -30.03 55.10
CA THR A 23 -35.94 -28.65 55.04
C THR A 23 -34.85 -27.57 55.15
N MET A 24 -35.14 -26.38 54.64
CA MET A 24 -34.22 -25.29 54.29
C MET A 24 -33.34 -24.73 55.43
N THR A 25 -32.12 -24.32 55.05
CA THR A 25 -31.39 -23.18 55.63
C THR A 25 -30.77 -22.34 54.51
N ALA A 26 -30.81 -21.01 54.62
CA ALA A 26 -30.38 -20.08 53.55
C ALA A 26 -28.95 -19.54 53.77
N PRO A 27 -28.08 -19.50 52.73
CA PRO A 27 -26.73 -18.96 52.82
C PRO A 27 -26.57 -17.51 52.34
N LEU A 28 -25.46 -16.90 52.77
CA LEU A 28 -25.06 -15.50 52.58
C LEU A 28 -24.93 -15.03 51.12
N ARG A 29 -25.18 -13.73 50.88
CA ARG A 29 -24.89 -13.03 49.62
C ARG A 29 -23.40 -13.06 49.29
N THR A 30 -23.02 -13.71 48.19
CA THR A 30 -21.73 -13.52 47.52
C THR A 30 -21.89 -12.68 46.24
N ARG A 31 -20.90 -11.85 45.90
CA ARG A 31 -20.90 -11.07 44.65
C ARG A 31 -20.84 -12.01 43.43
N PRO A 32 -21.55 -11.73 42.32
CA PRO A 32 -21.44 -12.54 41.11
C PRO A 32 -20.04 -12.43 40.51
N ARG A 33 -19.42 -13.57 40.17
CA ARG A 33 -18.23 -13.58 39.31
C ARG A 33 -18.66 -13.17 37.90
N CYS A 34 -17.99 -12.18 37.31
CA CYS A 34 -18.03 -12.03 35.86
C CYS A 34 -17.39 -13.27 35.24
N LEU A 35 -18.16 -14.00 34.43
CA LEU A 35 -17.59 -14.96 33.48
C LEU A 35 -16.83 -14.17 32.41
N PRO A 36 -15.67 -14.64 31.93
CA PRO A 36 -15.03 -14.03 30.78
C PRO A 36 -15.97 -14.16 29.57
N LEU A 37 -16.38 -13.03 29.00
CA LEU A 37 -17.07 -13.01 27.72
C LEU A 37 -16.19 -13.72 26.70
N SER A 38 -16.71 -14.78 26.09
CA SER A 38 -16.04 -15.47 25.00
C SER A 38 -15.82 -14.47 23.87
N SER A 39 -14.56 -14.10 23.62
CA SER A 39 -14.20 -13.23 22.51
C SER A 39 -14.50 -13.96 21.21
N SER A 40 -15.69 -13.72 20.66
CA SER A 40 -16.04 -14.12 19.30
C SER A 40 -15.01 -13.49 18.38
N ALA A 41 -14.12 -14.29 17.81
CA ALA A 41 -13.17 -13.85 16.81
C ALA A 41 -13.96 -13.47 15.55
N THR A 42 -14.39 -12.21 15.47
CA THR A 42 -14.97 -11.61 14.27
C THR A 42 -13.92 -11.68 13.17
N SER A 43 -14.01 -12.72 12.34
CA SER A 43 -13.14 -12.93 11.20
C SER A 43 -13.29 -11.74 10.26
N GLN A 44 -12.30 -10.83 10.27
CA GLN A 44 -12.30 -9.65 9.42
C GLN A 44 -12.52 -10.09 7.95
N PRO A 45 -13.49 -9.51 7.22
CA PRO A 45 -13.81 -9.95 5.87
C PRO A 45 -12.60 -9.73 4.97
N THR A 46 -12.14 -10.80 4.32
CA THR A 46 -10.87 -10.88 3.57
C THR A 46 -10.60 -9.61 2.76
N MET A 47 -9.65 -8.79 3.24
CA MET A 47 -9.58 -7.34 2.98
C MET A 47 -9.02 -6.94 1.61
N MET A 48 -9.11 -7.78 0.57
CA MET A 48 -8.38 -7.54 -0.68
C MET A 48 -9.24 -7.64 -1.94
N ALA A 49 -8.88 -6.83 -2.93
CA ALA A 49 -9.14 -7.06 -4.35
C ALA A 49 -8.55 -8.44 -4.75
N PRO A 50 -8.98 -9.06 -5.85
CA PRO A 50 -8.85 -10.52 -6.04
C PRO A 50 -7.40 -11.01 -6.22
N ILE A 51 -6.69 -11.25 -5.11
CA ILE A 51 -5.32 -11.79 -5.03
C ILE A 51 -5.12 -13.17 -5.70
N ARG A 52 -6.20 -13.79 -6.20
CA ARG A 52 -6.17 -15.03 -6.96
C ARG A 52 -5.93 -14.80 -8.46
N GLU A 53 -6.10 -13.57 -8.93
CA GLU A 53 -5.92 -13.21 -10.33
C GLU A 53 -4.44 -13.15 -10.72
N ARG A 54 -4.20 -13.55 -11.96
CA ARG A 54 -2.89 -13.63 -12.61
C ARG A 54 -3.08 -13.23 -14.07
N PRO A 55 -2.08 -12.59 -14.70
CA PRO A 55 -2.20 -12.17 -16.08
C PRO A 55 -2.34 -13.38 -17.00
N ARG A 56 -3.20 -13.27 -18.00
CA ARG A 56 -3.40 -14.32 -19.01
C ARG A 56 -2.47 -14.20 -20.21
N ARG A 57 -1.79 -13.06 -20.38
CA ARG A 57 -0.73 -12.81 -21.37
C ARG A 57 0.61 -12.59 -20.64
N LEU A 58 1.66 -13.30 -21.06
CA LEU A 58 3.02 -13.23 -20.53
C LEU A 58 4.04 -13.24 -21.67
N VAL A 59 5.23 -12.69 -21.47
CA VAL A 59 6.36 -12.85 -22.40
C VAL A 59 7.14 -14.12 -22.04
N SER A 60 7.38 -14.99 -23.02
CA SER A 60 8.32 -16.10 -22.90
C SER A 60 9.75 -15.58 -22.82
N THR A 61 10.50 -15.94 -21.77
CA THR A 61 11.85 -15.39 -21.55
C THR A 61 12.89 -15.97 -22.50
N GLN A 62 12.60 -17.13 -23.10
CA GLN A 62 13.43 -17.77 -24.12
C GLN A 62 13.20 -17.18 -25.51
N THR A 63 11.93 -17.07 -25.94
CA THR A 63 11.58 -16.67 -27.33
C THR A 63 11.25 -15.18 -27.47
N ARG A 64 11.07 -14.46 -26.36
CA ARG A 64 10.67 -13.04 -26.29
C ARG A 64 9.33 -12.74 -26.98
N ARG A 65 8.50 -13.75 -27.21
CA ARG A 65 7.15 -13.62 -27.78
C ARG A 65 6.08 -13.68 -26.69
N ILE A 66 4.94 -13.05 -26.95
CA ILE A 66 3.75 -13.13 -26.11
C ILE A 66 3.20 -14.57 -26.17
N VAL A 67 2.80 -15.08 -25.00
CA VAL A 67 2.11 -16.34 -24.80
C VAL A 67 0.82 -16.04 -24.05
N GLU A 68 -0.31 -16.42 -24.63
CA GLU A 68 -1.63 -16.28 -24.02
C GLU A 68 -2.14 -17.65 -23.52
N PHE A 69 -2.71 -17.65 -22.32
CA PHE A 69 -3.15 -18.84 -21.61
C PHE A 69 -4.68 -18.85 -21.50
N SER A 70 -5.31 -19.98 -21.86
CA SER A 70 -6.77 -20.15 -21.76
C SER A 70 -7.27 -19.97 -20.32
N ARG A 71 -8.56 -19.73 -20.12
CA ARG A 71 -9.14 -19.48 -18.78
C ARG A 71 -9.00 -20.69 -17.85
N GLU A 72 -9.10 -21.87 -18.43
CA GLU A 72 -9.01 -23.19 -17.82
C GLU A 72 -7.55 -23.57 -17.52
N SER A 73 -6.59 -23.03 -18.30
CA SER A 73 -5.17 -23.30 -18.12
C SER A 73 -4.64 -22.72 -16.80
N PRO A 74 -3.82 -23.46 -16.03
CA PRO A 74 -3.12 -22.93 -14.87
C PRO A 74 -2.01 -21.96 -15.32
N ILE A 75 -1.97 -20.77 -14.72
CA ILE A 75 -0.90 -19.80 -15.00
C ILE A 75 0.39 -20.21 -14.26
N PRO A 76 1.53 -20.37 -14.97
CA PRO A 76 2.81 -20.75 -14.38
C PRO A 76 3.37 -19.65 -13.47
N SER A 77 4.50 -19.94 -12.81
CA SER A 77 5.30 -18.91 -12.14
C SER A 77 5.90 -17.92 -13.15
N TYR A 78 5.90 -16.63 -12.80
CA TYR A 78 6.44 -15.56 -13.63
C TYR A 78 7.22 -14.53 -12.79
N ALA A 79 8.22 -13.90 -13.42
CA ALA A 79 8.78 -12.63 -12.97
C ALA A 79 7.86 -11.46 -13.43
N ILE A 80 8.06 -10.27 -12.87
CA ILE A 80 7.35 -9.06 -13.33
C ILE A 80 8.33 -7.90 -13.53
N LEU A 81 8.17 -7.12 -14.61
CA LEU A 81 8.99 -5.94 -14.89
C LEU A 81 8.26 -4.66 -14.48
N SER A 82 8.87 -3.93 -13.55
CA SER A 82 8.54 -2.57 -13.14
C SER A 82 9.53 -1.60 -13.81
N HIS A 83 9.06 -0.49 -14.39
CA HIS A 83 9.88 0.45 -15.14
C HIS A 83 9.18 1.80 -15.37
N ARG A 84 9.95 2.88 -15.58
CA ARG A 84 9.43 4.13 -16.20
C ARG A 84 9.14 3.88 -17.68
N TRP A 85 7.99 4.38 -18.17
CA TRP A 85 7.69 4.41 -19.61
C TRP A 85 8.51 5.51 -20.30
N GLU A 86 9.03 5.23 -21.48
CA GLU A 86 9.78 6.20 -22.31
C GLU A 86 8.95 6.60 -23.54
N GLU A 87 8.69 7.90 -23.71
CA GLU A 87 7.77 8.40 -24.74
C GLU A 87 8.25 8.05 -26.16
N GLY A 88 7.34 7.51 -26.98
CA GLY A 88 7.64 7.01 -28.33
C GLY A 88 8.53 5.75 -28.39
N GLN A 89 9.11 5.30 -27.28
CA GLN A 89 10.00 4.14 -27.22
C GLN A 89 9.33 2.87 -26.70
N GLU A 90 8.14 2.97 -26.12
CA GLU A 90 7.40 1.81 -25.65
C GLU A 90 7.00 0.83 -26.74
N VAL A 91 6.79 -0.42 -26.32
CA VAL A 91 6.36 -1.54 -27.17
C VAL A 91 5.00 -2.00 -26.67
N SER A 92 3.99 -1.91 -27.54
CA SER A 92 2.63 -2.37 -27.26
C SER A 92 2.49 -3.89 -27.42
N LEU A 93 1.31 -4.43 -27.09
CA LEU A 93 0.94 -5.81 -27.42
C LEU A 93 1.05 -6.05 -28.95
N GLN A 94 0.57 -5.09 -29.73
CA GLN A 94 0.55 -5.14 -31.19
C GLN A 94 1.97 -5.11 -31.78
N ASP A 95 2.85 -4.25 -31.24
CA ASP A 95 4.28 -4.24 -31.62
C ASP A 95 4.98 -5.58 -31.31
N MET A 96 4.62 -6.30 -30.23
CA MET A 96 5.19 -7.62 -29.91
C MET A 96 4.67 -8.76 -30.81
N LEU A 97 3.46 -8.61 -31.35
CA LEU A 97 2.89 -9.56 -32.30
C LEU A 97 3.55 -9.41 -33.67
N ASP A 98 3.71 -8.16 -34.16
CA ASP A 98 4.35 -7.82 -35.43
C ASP A 98 5.71 -7.10 -35.22
N LEU A 99 6.67 -7.82 -34.62
CA LEU A 99 8.02 -7.30 -34.39
C LEU A 99 8.76 -7.03 -35.71
N SER A 100 9.00 -5.75 -35.98
CA SER A 100 9.87 -5.27 -37.07
C SER A 100 11.24 -4.79 -36.55
N PRO A 101 12.29 -4.73 -37.39
CA PRO A 101 13.62 -4.27 -36.97
C PRO A 101 13.66 -2.84 -36.41
N ALA A 102 12.65 -2.01 -36.70
CA ALA A 102 12.51 -0.67 -36.12
C ALA A 102 11.90 -0.68 -34.71
N ILE A 103 11.05 -1.67 -34.40
CA ILE A 103 10.53 -1.92 -33.05
C ILE A 103 11.64 -2.49 -32.17
N GLU A 104 12.43 -3.44 -32.68
CA GLU A 104 13.50 -4.09 -31.92
C GLU A 104 14.62 -3.12 -31.49
N GLN A 105 14.76 -1.97 -32.17
CA GLN A 105 15.70 -0.90 -31.83
C GLN A 105 15.21 0.06 -30.73
N ARG A 106 13.91 0.06 -30.38
CA ARG A 106 13.39 0.95 -29.33
C ARG A 106 13.94 0.55 -27.96
N SER A 107 14.24 1.52 -27.09
CA SER A 107 14.70 1.22 -25.72
C SER A 107 13.67 0.43 -24.91
N GLY A 108 12.38 0.63 -25.19
CA GLY A 108 11.28 -0.16 -24.64
C GLY A 108 11.29 -1.64 -25.04
N PHE A 109 11.90 -2.02 -26.17
CA PHE A 109 12.16 -3.42 -26.49
C PHE A 109 13.42 -3.92 -25.78
N GLN A 110 14.50 -3.14 -25.81
CA GLN A 110 15.78 -3.56 -25.22
C GLN A 110 15.67 -3.82 -23.70
N LYS A 111 14.85 -3.08 -22.96
CA LYS A 111 14.56 -3.40 -21.55
C LYS A 111 13.81 -4.73 -21.39
N ILE A 112 12.90 -5.09 -22.31
CA ILE A 112 12.19 -6.39 -22.31
C ILE A 112 13.19 -7.50 -22.61
N VAL A 113 14.07 -7.33 -23.59
CA VAL A 113 15.17 -8.26 -23.89
C VAL A 113 16.03 -8.53 -22.64
N ASN A 114 16.45 -7.47 -21.94
CA ASN A 114 17.29 -7.58 -20.76
C ASN A 114 16.56 -8.16 -19.55
N ALA A 115 15.28 -7.80 -19.36
CA ALA A 115 14.42 -8.37 -18.31
C ALA A 115 14.14 -9.86 -18.54
N CYS A 116 13.91 -10.29 -19.79
CA CYS A 116 13.83 -11.69 -20.18
C CYS A 116 15.15 -12.42 -19.89
N ALA A 117 16.30 -11.82 -20.22
CA ALA A 117 17.60 -12.41 -19.92
C ALA A 117 17.86 -12.54 -18.41
N GLN A 118 17.43 -11.58 -17.59
CA GLN A 118 17.52 -11.68 -16.13
C GLN A 118 16.55 -12.74 -15.57
N ALA A 119 15.30 -12.76 -16.05
CA ALA A 119 14.32 -13.78 -15.69
C ALA A 119 14.82 -15.20 -15.99
N LEU A 120 15.41 -15.40 -17.17
CA LEU A 120 15.98 -16.69 -17.57
C LEU A 120 17.19 -17.08 -16.70
N ARG A 121 18.06 -16.13 -16.31
CA ARG A 121 19.15 -16.37 -15.34
C ARG A 121 18.64 -16.78 -13.95
N ASP A 122 17.55 -16.18 -13.49
CA ASP A 122 16.88 -16.51 -12.22
C ASP A 122 15.97 -17.77 -12.30
N GLY A 123 15.96 -18.48 -13.44
CA GLY A 123 15.20 -19.72 -13.62
C GLY A 123 13.69 -19.50 -13.83
N HIS A 124 13.30 -18.39 -14.46
CA HIS A 124 11.90 -18.05 -14.75
C HIS A 124 11.64 -18.05 -16.27
N SER A 125 10.78 -18.96 -16.74
CA SER A 125 10.42 -19.11 -18.16
C SER A 125 9.50 -18.01 -18.70
N TYR A 126 8.88 -17.22 -17.82
CA TYR A 126 7.91 -16.19 -18.16
C TYR A 126 8.12 -14.91 -17.37
N ILE A 127 7.84 -13.77 -18.01
CA ILE A 127 7.81 -12.45 -17.38
C ILE A 127 6.57 -11.66 -17.83
N TRP A 128 5.95 -10.91 -16.92
CA TRP A 128 4.91 -9.93 -17.26
C TRP A 128 5.51 -8.53 -17.42
N VAL A 129 5.02 -7.79 -18.40
CA VAL A 129 5.42 -6.40 -18.69
C VAL A 129 4.16 -5.63 -19.06
N ASP A 130 3.78 -4.61 -18.29
CA ASP A 130 2.51 -3.87 -18.46
C ASP A 130 2.32 -3.32 -19.89
N THR A 131 3.37 -2.77 -20.50
CA THR A 131 3.27 -2.08 -21.80
C THR A 131 2.84 -2.97 -22.95
N CYS A 132 3.22 -4.26 -22.92
CA CYS A 132 2.85 -5.25 -23.96
C CYS A 132 1.99 -6.43 -23.47
N CYS A 133 1.87 -6.65 -22.16
CA CYS A 133 0.98 -7.66 -21.58
C CYS A 133 -0.39 -7.11 -21.15
N ILE A 134 -0.67 -5.82 -21.35
CA ILE A 134 -2.01 -5.21 -21.27
C ILE A 134 -2.50 -4.85 -22.67
N ASN A 135 -3.75 -5.19 -23.01
CA ASN A 135 -4.31 -4.85 -24.32
C ASN A 135 -4.99 -3.46 -24.28
N LYS A 136 -4.20 -2.41 -24.50
CA LYS A 136 -4.66 -1.00 -24.53
C LYS A 136 -5.64 -0.69 -25.68
N GLN A 137 -5.94 -1.65 -26.57
CA GLN A 137 -6.97 -1.53 -27.61
C GLN A 137 -8.32 -2.17 -27.21
N ASP A 138 -8.39 -2.87 -26.08
CA ASP A 138 -9.65 -3.34 -25.47
C ASP A 138 -9.86 -2.63 -24.12
N PRO A 139 -10.72 -1.59 -24.05
CA PRO A 139 -10.99 -0.89 -22.80
C PRO A 139 -11.57 -1.76 -21.68
N ARG A 140 -12.19 -2.92 -21.99
CA ARG A 140 -12.66 -3.86 -20.97
C ARG A 140 -11.51 -4.71 -20.43
N GLY A 141 -10.58 -5.07 -21.31
CA GLY A 141 -9.31 -5.71 -20.96
C GLY A 141 -8.40 -4.78 -20.14
N GLU A 142 -8.22 -3.52 -20.56
CA GLU A 142 -7.43 -2.52 -19.80
C GLU A 142 -8.06 -2.27 -18.41
N GLU A 143 -9.39 -2.13 -18.32
CA GLU A 143 -10.10 -2.00 -17.03
C GLU A 143 -9.89 -3.20 -16.11
N GLN A 144 -9.93 -4.42 -16.66
CA GLN A 144 -9.66 -5.63 -15.88
C GLN A 144 -8.18 -5.68 -15.45
N ASP A 145 -7.24 -5.53 -16.38
CA ASP A 145 -5.79 -5.55 -16.11
C ASP A 145 -5.40 -4.48 -15.05
N ILE A 146 -6.04 -3.29 -15.06
CA ILE A 146 -5.90 -2.24 -14.04
C ILE A 146 -6.39 -2.68 -12.66
N ASN A 147 -7.59 -3.25 -12.56
CA ASN A 147 -8.15 -3.72 -11.29
C ASN A 147 -7.40 -4.96 -10.74
N SER A 148 -6.80 -5.75 -11.62
CA SER A 148 -5.98 -6.92 -11.27
C SER A 148 -4.50 -6.60 -10.98
N MET A 149 -4.01 -5.37 -11.26
CA MET A 149 -2.57 -5.02 -11.27
C MET A 149 -1.84 -5.43 -9.98
N TYR A 150 -2.38 -5.08 -8.81
CA TYR A 150 -1.83 -5.49 -7.50
C TYR A 150 -1.76 -7.01 -7.34
N ALA A 151 -2.76 -7.75 -7.83
CA ALA A 151 -2.77 -9.21 -7.77
C ALA A 151 -1.69 -9.82 -8.68
N TYR A 152 -1.39 -9.20 -9.82
CA TYR A 152 -0.31 -9.63 -10.71
C TYR A 152 1.07 -9.42 -10.05
N TYR A 153 1.32 -8.26 -9.47
CA TYR A 153 2.54 -8.01 -8.70
C TYR A 153 2.63 -8.89 -7.44
N TRP A 154 1.52 -9.19 -6.76
CA TRP A 154 1.50 -10.11 -5.63
C TRP A 154 1.79 -11.57 -6.02
N ASN A 155 1.29 -12.04 -7.15
CA ASN A 155 1.51 -13.42 -7.63
C ASN A 155 2.84 -13.61 -8.36
N SER A 156 3.54 -12.53 -8.72
CA SER A 156 4.91 -12.62 -9.23
C SER A 156 5.86 -13.27 -8.20
N VAL A 157 6.84 -14.04 -8.70
CA VAL A 157 7.91 -14.60 -7.86
C VAL A 157 8.87 -13.50 -7.42
N VAL A 158 9.20 -12.61 -8.35
CA VAL A 158 10.10 -11.47 -8.17
C VAL A 158 9.71 -10.35 -9.12
N CYS A 159 9.76 -9.12 -8.61
CA CYS A 159 9.71 -7.89 -9.39
C CYS A 159 11.13 -7.40 -9.69
N TYR A 160 11.42 -7.16 -10.96
CA TYR A 160 12.61 -6.44 -11.40
C TYR A 160 12.22 -4.98 -11.64
N VAL A 161 12.84 -4.06 -10.90
CA VAL A 161 12.67 -2.62 -11.08
C VAL A 161 13.82 -2.13 -11.94
N TYR A 162 13.52 -1.64 -13.15
CA TYR A 162 14.49 -1.07 -14.07
C TYR A 162 14.48 0.46 -13.98
N LEU A 163 15.62 1.03 -13.55
CA LEU A 163 15.82 2.46 -13.32
C LEU A 163 16.68 3.05 -14.46
N ASN A 164 16.03 3.56 -15.52
CA ASN A 164 16.70 4.15 -16.69
C ASN A 164 17.49 5.44 -16.37
N ASP A 165 17.14 6.14 -15.28
CA ASP A 165 17.85 7.31 -14.76
C ASP A 165 19.05 6.98 -13.84
N PHE A 166 19.17 5.73 -13.35
CA PHE A 166 20.18 5.34 -12.37
C PHE A 166 21.40 4.64 -12.98
N TRP A 167 22.59 5.23 -12.84
CA TRP A 167 23.86 4.75 -13.41
C TRP A 167 24.98 4.65 -12.36
N MET A 168 25.55 3.46 -12.12
CA MET A 168 26.63 3.28 -11.13
C MET A 168 27.97 3.95 -11.52
N THR A 169 28.32 3.92 -12.80
CA THR A 169 29.72 4.09 -13.28
C THR A 169 30.05 5.44 -13.91
N ARG A 170 29.06 6.33 -14.12
CA ARG A 170 29.24 7.54 -14.95
C ARG A 170 29.84 8.77 -14.25
N ARG A 171 30.20 8.70 -12.96
CA ARG A 171 30.82 9.83 -12.24
C ARG A 171 31.95 9.35 -11.30
N PRO A 172 33.19 9.90 -11.39
CA PRO A 172 34.30 9.50 -10.52
C PRO A 172 33.99 9.60 -9.02
N LEU A 173 33.17 10.58 -8.62
CA LEU A 173 32.77 10.82 -7.23
C LEU A 173 32.08 9.60 -6.58
N SER A 174 31.40 8.73 -7.33
CA SER A 174 30.73 7.55 -6.76
C SER A 174 31.71 6.49 -6.25
N LEU A 175 33.01 6.57 -6.61
CA LEU A 175 34.06 5.71 -6.07
C LEU A 175 34.61 6.21 -4.72
N TRP A 176 34.56 7.52 -4.47
CA TRP A 176 35.11 8.16 -3.26
C TRP A 176 34.06 8.36 -2.16
N PHE A 177 32.78 8.51 -2.53
CA PHE A 177 31.68 8.77 -1.61
C PHE A 177 30.57 7.71 -1.79
N PRO A 178 30.45 6.72 -0.89
CA PRO A 178 29.39 5.71 -0.96
C PRO A 178 27.98 6.32 -0.95
N ASP A 179 27.76 7.34 -0.11
CA ASP A 179 26.47 8.00 0.08
C ASP A 179 25.98 8.71 -1.19
N PHE A 180 26.89 9.13 -2.07
CA PHE A 180 26.52 9.68 -3.38
C PHE A 180 25.75 8.66 -4.25
N ARG A 181 25.99 7.35 -4.09
CA ARG A 181 25.22 6.31 -4.80
C ARG A 181 23.80 6.22 -4.27
N ASN A 182 23.64 6.27 -2.94
CA ASN A 182 22.34 6.26 -2.28
C ASN A 182 21.54 7.50 -2.67
N MET A 183 22.15 8.69 -2.63
CA MET A 183 21.52 9.95 -3.05
C MET A 183 21.06 9.92 -4.52
N VAL A 184 21.86 9.37 -5.44
CA VAL A 184 21.45 9.26 -6.85
C VAL A 184 20.35 8.20 -7.06
N PHE A 185 20.33 7.13 -6.25
CA PHE A 185 19.22 6.17 -6.24
C PHE A 185 17.93 6.79 -5.68
N GLU A 186 18.01 7.54 -4.57
CA GLU A 186 16.91 8.30 -3.97
C GLU A 186 16.35 9.34 -4.97
N SER A 187 17.20 9.93 -5.83
CA SER A 187 16.75 10.86 -6.88
C SER A 187 16.05 10.23 -8.09
N SER A 188 15.85 8.90 -8.13
CA SER A 188 15.20 8.24 -9.27
C SER A 188 13.71 8.58 -9.38
N SER A 189 13.31 8.99 -10.58
CA SER A 189 11.91 9.27 -10.97
C SER A 189 10.98 8.06 -10.87
N TRP A 190 11.51 6.86 -10.58
CA TRP A 190 10.67 5.73 -10.23
C TRP A 190 9.94 5.93 -8.89
N PHE A 191 10.56 6.55 -7.89
CA PHE A 191 9.97 6.71 -6.57
C PHE A 191 8.77 7.68 -6.53
N THR A 192 8.76 8.65 -7.45
CA THR A 192 7.70 9.67 -7.59
C THR A 192 6.43 9.17 -8.28
N ARG A 193 6.37 7.96 -8.86
CA ARG A 193 5.14 7.50 -9.55
C ARG A 193 4.06 7.06 -8.57
N GLY A 194 2.79 7.27 -8.93
CA GLY A 194 1.64 6.61 -8.28
C GLY A 194 1.72 5.08 -8.34
N TRP A 195 1.87 4.51 -9.55
CA TRP A 195 1.89 3.05 -9.77
C TRP A 195 2.98 2.30 -9.01
N THR A 196 4.13 2.95 -8.74
CA THR A 196 5.23 2.43 -7.91
C THR A 196 4.77 1.91 -6.54
N LEU A 197 3.66 2.43 -5.99
CA LEU A 197 3.04 1.88 -4.77
C LEU A 197 2.75 0.37 -4.88
N GLN A 198 2.07 -0.06 -5.95
CA GLN A 198 1.74 -1.48 -6.13
C GLN A 198 2.99 -2.28 -6.53
N GLU A 199 3.85 -1.71 -7.37
CA GLU A 199 5.11 -2.30 -7.84
C GLU A 199 6.07 -2.62 -6.68
N LEU A 200 6.15 -1.74 -5.68
CA LEU A 200 6.98 -1.88 -4.48
C LEU A 200 6.35 -2.79 -3.44
N LEU A 201 5.06 -2.61 -3.13
CA LEU A 201 4.44 -3.19 -1.93
C LEU A 201 3.89 -4.59 -2.15
N ALA A 202 3.31 -4.89 -3.31
CA ALA A 202 2.66 -6.18 -3.56
C ALA A 202 3.62 -7.37 -3.70
N PRO A 203 4.81 -7.27 -4.33
CA PRO A 203 5.71 -8.41 -4.48
C PRO A 203 6.43 -8.82 -3.18
N SER A 204 6.63 -10.12 -3.00
CA SER A 204 7.48 -10.66 -1.92
C SER A 204 8.98 -10.41 -2.14
N SER A 205 9.41 -10.25 -3.39
CA SER A 205 10.79 -9.90 -3.76
C SER A 205 10.77 -8.80 -4.80
N VAL A 206 11.58 -7.76 -4.58
CA VAL A 206 11.76 -6.61 -5.49
C VAL A 206 13.25 -6.37 -5.58
N ARG A 207 13.81 -6.42 -6.80
CA ARG A 207 15.24 -6.28 -7.11
C ARG A 207 15.44 -5.09 -8.04
N PHE A 208 16.35 -4.20 -7.69
CA PHE A 208 16.61 -2.96 -8.43
C PHE A 208 17.80 -3.13 -9.38
N PHE A 209 17.61 -2.66 -10.61
CA PHE A 209 18.61 -2.70 -11.69
C PHE A 209 18.83 -1.30 -12.26
N THR A 210 20.10 -0.99 -12.55
CA THR A 210 20.51 0.25 -13.22
C THR A 210 20.06 0.30 -14.69
N ALA A 211 20.22 1.47 -15.30
CA ALA A 211 20.13 1.69 -16.74
C ALA A 211 21.06 0.75 -17.56
N ASP A 212 22.25 0.43 -17.02
CA ASP A 212 23.17 -0.56 -17.59
C ASP A 212 22.93 -2.01 -17.08
N TRP A 213 21.72 -2.28 -16.59
CA TRP A 213 21.19 -3.60 -16.20
C TRP A 213 22.02 -4.38 -15.16
N LYS A 214 22.73 -3.65 -14.28
CA LYS A 214 23.44 -4.21 -13.13
C LYS A 214 22.52 -4.22 -11.91
N PHE A 215 22.49 -5.35 -11.22
CA PHE A 215 21.80 -5.47 -9.93
C PHE A 215 22.45 -4.53 -8.90
N TYR A 216 21.64 -3.67 -8.29
CA TYR A 216 22.08 -2.73 -7.24
C TYR A 216 21.78 -3.25 -5.84
N GLY A 217 20.60 -3.82 -5.64
CA GLY A 217 20.13 -4.33 -4.35
C GLY A 217 18.67 -4.77 -4.41
N ASP A 218 18.13 -5.19 -3.28
CA ASP A 218 16.73 -5.58 -3.14
C ASP A 218 16.00 -4.75 -2.06
N LYS A 219 14.67 -4.82 -2.03
CA LYS A 219 13.80 -4.11 -1.07
C LYS A 219 14.10 -4.41 0.41
N LYS A 220 14.77 -5.52 0.75
CA LYS A 220 15.18 -5.83 2.13
C LYS A 220 16.48 -5.09 2.48
N HIS A 221 17.48 -5.13 1.60
CA HIS A 221 18.78 -4.49 1.83
C HIS A 221 18.75 -2.97 1.67
N LEU A 222 17.92 -2.45 0.75
CA LEU A 222 17.73 -1.02 0.52
C LEU A 222 16.63 -0.41 1.39
N GLY A 223 16.15 -1.13 2.43
CA GLY A 223 14.98 -0.76 3.22
C GLY A 223 15.03 0.65 3.80
N ASP A 224 16.16 1.05 4.39
CA ASP A 224 16.31 2.35 5.08
C ASP A 224 16.43 3.54 4.12
N ILE A 225 16.69 3.24 2.84
CA ILE A 225 16.74 4.19 1.73
C ILE A 225 15.32 4.34 1.14
N ILE A 226 14.66 3.21 0.88
CA ILE A 226 13.28 3.17 0.38
C ILE A 226 12.32 3.80 1.40
N GLU A 227 12.49 3.55 2.71
CA GLU A 227 11.70 4.15 3.79
C GLU A 227 11.78 5.68 3.77
N ARG A 228 12.99 6.26 3.57
CA ARG A 228 13.20 7.70 3.47
C ARG A 228 12.62 8.33 2.20
N VAL A 229 12.83 7.73 1.03
CA VAL A 229 12.39 8.33 -0.26
C VAL A 229 10.92 8.06 -0.58
N THR A 230 10.30 7.02 -0.01
CA THR A 230 8.88 6.72 -0.23
C THR A 230 7.98 7.19 0.90
N GLU A 231 8.56 7.45 2.08
CA GLU A 231 7.90 7.77 3.36
C GLU A 231 6.86 6.72 3.79
N ILE A 232 7.00 5.50 3.25
CA ILE A 232 6.23 4.32 3.65
C ILE A 232 7.04 3.58 4.73
N PRO A 233 6.53 3.45 5.97
CA PRO A 233 7.25 2.76 7.03
C PRO A 233 7.65 1.34 6.63
N ARG A 234 8.93 1.01 6.79
CA ARG A 234 9.60 -0.25 6.36
C ARG A 234 8.94 -1.52 6.88
N ARG A 235 8.16 -1.41 7.97
CA ARG A 235 7.25 -2.45 8.45
C ARG A 235 6.32 -2.99 7.35
N PHE A 236 5.92 -2.17 6.38
CA PHE A 236 5.00 -2.55 5.29
C PHE A 236 5.67 -3.17 4.05
N PHE A 237 7.00 -3.09 3.93
CA PHE A 237 7.72 -3.74 2.83
C PHE A 237 7.61 -5.27 2.90
N ASN A 238 7.40 -5.82 4.10
CA ASN A 238 6.76 -7.11 4.29
C ASN A 238 5.24 -6.98 4.01
N ARG A 239 4.84 -7.38 2.80
CA ARG A 239 3.48 -7.28 2.27
C ARG A 239 2.35 -7.84 3.15
N LYS A 240 2.66 -8.73 4.11
CA LYS A 240 1.69 -9.23 5.09
C LYS A 240 1.17 -8.13 6.01
N ASN A 241 2.00 -7.12 6.30
CA ASN A 241 1.69 -6.08 7.28
C ASN A 241 0.80 -4.96 6.71
N ILE A 242 0.66 -4.85 5.38
CA ILE A 242 -0.18 -3.86 4.68
C ILE A 242 -1.66 -3.98 5.12
N GLN A 243 -2.11 -5.16 5.52
CA GLN A 243 -3.49 -5.35 6.02
C GLN A 243 -3.73 -4.62 7.35
N GLY A 244 -2.70 -4.43 8.17
CA GLY A 244 -2.78 -3.71 9.44
C GLY A 244 -2.55 -2.19 9.34
N ALA A 245 -2.22 -1.66 8.16
CA ALA A 245 -2.13 -0.22 7.95
C ALA A 245 -3.52 0.43 7.97
N ALA A 246 -3.65 1.61 8.57
CA ALA A 246 -4.90 2.36 8.56
C ALA A 246 -5.29 2.77 7.13
N LEU A 247 -6.59 2.94 6.86
CA LEU A 247 -7.03 3.36 5.52
C LEU A 247 -6.47 4.75 5.15
N ILE A 248 -6.43 5.69 6.10
CA ILE A 248 -5.82 7.01 5.89
C ILE A 248 -4.28 6.94 5.69
N GLU A 249 -3.60 6.02 6.37
CA GLU A 249 -2.16 5.76 6.22
C GLU A 249 -1.84 5.19 4.83
N LYS A 250 -2.71 4.32 4.29
CA LYS A 250 -2.57 3.83 2.90
C LYS A 250 -2.83 4.92 1.85
N MET A 251 -3.74 5.84 2.13
CA MET A 251 -4.06 6.98 1.25
C MET A 251 -2.92 8.01 1.25
N SER A 252 -2.32 8.32 2.41
CA SER A 252 -1.24 9.31 2.49
C SER A 252 0.01 8.89 1.70
N TRP A 253 0.19 7.59 1.43
CA TRP A 253 1.27 7.11 0.55
C TRP A 253 1.16 7.61 -0.90
N SER A 254 -0.01 8.00 -1.43
CA SER A 254 -0.13 8.50 -2.82
C SER A 254 0.05 10.01 -2.97
N VAL A 255 0.38 10.73 -1.91
CA VAL A 255 0.26 12.19 -1.85
C VAL A 255 1.22 12.91 -2.81
N ASP A 256 2.52 12.73 -2.65
CA ASP A 256 3.53 13.42 -3.46
C ASP A 256 3.93 12.56 -4.68
N ARG A 257 2.92 11.94 -5.32
CA ARG A 257 3.12 10.98 -6.41
C ARG A 257 2.45 11.38 -7.72
N GLU A 258 3.26 11.46 -8.76
CA GLU A 258 2.91 11.84 -10.14
C GLU A 258 2.27 10.68 -10.91
N THR A 259 1.33 11.00 -11.80
CA THR A 259 0.76 10.06 -12.76
C THR A 259 0.53 10.69 -14.13
N THR A 260 0.78 9.94 -15.21
CA THR A 260 0.68 10.43 -16.60
C THR A 260 -0.77 10.62 -17.05
N LYS A 261 -1.66 9.69 -16.69
CA LYS A 261 -3.12 9.89 -16.75
C LYS A 261 -3.53 10.45 -15.39
N PRO A 262 -4.25 11.58 -15.27
CA PRO A 262 -4.56 12.17 -13.96
C PRO A 262 -5.32 11.23 -13.02
N GLU A 263 -6.25 10.43 -13.53
CA GLU A 263 -7.07 9.52 -12.73
C GLU A 263 -6.29 8.35 -12.10
N ASP A 264 -5.09 8.03 -12.61
CA ASP A 264 -4.26 6.96 -12.07
C ASP A 264 -3.81 7.24 -10.63
N CYS A 265 -3.85 8.48 -10.13
CA CYS A 265 -3.60 8.79 -8.72
C CYS A 265 -4.59 8.07 -7.77
N ALA A 266 -5.82 7.85 -8.21
CA ALA A 266 -6.80 7.02 -7.50
C ALA A 266 -6.65 5.53 -7.89
N TYR A 267 -6.41 5.22 -9.16
CA TYR A 267 -6.38 3.82 -9.62
C TYR A 267 -5.15 3.05 -9.11
N CYS A 268 -4.02 3.74 -8.85
CA CYS A 268 -2.83 3.14 -8.24
C CYS A 268 -3.02 2.73 -6.76
N LEU A 269 -4.11 3.14 -6.10
CA LEU A 269 -4.43 2.72 -4.73
C LEU A 269 -5.26 1.43 -4.64
N LEU A 270 -6.04 1.08 -5.68
CA LEU A 270 -7.14 0.10 -5.63
C LEU A 270 -6.83 -1.21 -4.87
N GLY A 271 -5.76 -1.90 -5.27
CA GLY A 271 -5.40 -3.19 -4.66
C GLY A 271 -4.81 -3.10 -3.26
N ILE A 272 -4.22 -1.95 -2.88
CA ILE A 272 -3.71 -1.67 -1.53
C ILE A 272 -4.87 -1.43 -0.56
N LEU A 273 -5.92 -0.77 -1.04
CA LEU A 273 -7.14 -0.48 -0.28
C LEU A 273 -8.14 -1.66 -0.29
N GLY A 274 -7.99 -2.61 -1.22
CA GLY A 274 -8.81 -3.82 -1.28
C GLY A 274 -10.17 -3.61 -1.97
N VAL A 275 -10.23 -2.67 -2.91
CA VAL A 275 -11.41 -2.31 -3.71
C VAL A 275 -11.14 -2.43 -5.21
N THR A 276 -12.21 -2.38 -6.01
CA THR A 276 -12.17 -2.36 -7.48
C THR A 276 -13.19 -1.34 -7.99
N MET A 277 -12.90 -0.65 -9.08
CA MET A 277 -13.82 0.33 -9.67
C MET A 277 -13.71 0.40 -11.20
N LYS A 278 -14.79 0.87 -11.84
CA LYS A 278 -14.77 1.18 -13.26
C LYS A 278 -13.73 2.26 -13.57
N THR A 279 -12.94 2.10 -14.62
CA THR A 279 -11.99 3.09 -15.14
C THR A 279 -12.71 4.10 -16.05
N LYS A 280 -12.34 5.38 -15.96
CA LYS A 280 -12.96 6.49 -16.71
C LYS A 280 -11.97 7.65 -16.90
N TYR A 281 -10.98 7.44 -17.78
CA TYR A 281 -10.05 8.51 -18.13
C TYR A 281 -10.77 9.71 -18.78
N GLY A 282 -10.41 10.92 -18.37
CA GLY A 282 -11.11 12.16 -18.73
C GLY A 282 -12.23 12.58 -17.75
N GLU A 283 -12.39 11.91 -16.60
CA GLU A 283 -13.34 12.34 -15.57
C GLU A 283 -12.76 13.41 -14.62
N GLY A 284 -11.43 13.47 -14.50
CA GLY A 284 -10.69 14.34 -13.59
C GLY A 284 -10.35 13.70 -12.24
N VAL A 285 -9.26 14.18 -11.60
CA VAL A 285 -8.75 13.70 -10.31
C VAL A 285 -9.83 13.67 -9.23
N GLU A 286 -10.60 14.75 -9.10
CA GLU A 286 -11.68 14.91 -8.12
C GLU A 286 -12.69 13.76 -8.21
N ARG A 287 -13.26 13.53 -9.40
CA ARG A 287 -14.25 12.47 -9.63
C ARG A 287 -13.69 11.05 -9.49
N ALA A 288 -12.42 10.85 -9.84
CA ALA A 288 -11.75 9.58 -9.60
C ALA A 288 -11.65 9.29 -8.09
N PHE A 289 -11.33 10.30 -7.26
CA PHE A 289 -11.32 10.17 -5.79
C PHE A 289 -12.72 10.07 -5.17
N GLU A 290 -13.73 10.79 -5.67
CA GLU A 290 -15.13 10.64 -5.24
C GLU A 290 -15.59 9.19 -5.38
N ARG A 291 -15.39 8.59 -6.57
CA ARG A 291 -15.78 7.21 -6.85
C ARG A 291 -14.92 6.19 -6.10
N LEU A 292 -13.64 6.49 -5.84
CA LEU A 292 -12.81 5.66 -4.97
C LEU A 292 -13.37 5.67 -3.54
N TYR A 293 -13.74 6.84 -3.01
CA TYR A 293 -14.32 6.98 -1.69
C TYR A 293 -15.66 6.26 -1.55
N ASP A 294 -16.55 6.33 -2.54
CA ASP A 294 -17.80 5.53 -2.56
C ASP A 294 -17.51 4.03 -2.42
N MET A 295 -16.53 3.50 -3.17
CA MET A 295 -16.10 2.10 -3.04
C MET A 295 -15.56 1.78 -1.64
N LEU A 296 -14.85 2.71 -0.99
CA LEU A 296 -14.37 2.54 0.38
C LEU A 296 -15.52 2.53 1.40
N ARG A 297 -16.54 3.39 1.25
CA ARG A 297 -17.75 3.36 2.10
C ARG A 297 -18.51 2.04 1.96
N MET A 298 -18.69 1.57 0.72
CA MET A 298 -19.36 0.30 0.45
C MET A 298 -18.57 -0.91 0.99
N ARG A 299 -17.24 -0.83 0.98
CA ARG A 299 -16.35 -1.92 1.44
C ARG A 299 -16.16 -1.93 2.96
N PHE A 300 -16.20 -0.76 3.60
CA PHE A 300 -15.89 -0.56 5.01
C PHE A 300 -16.93 0.39 5.66
N PRO A 301 -18.14 -0.09 6.00
CA PRO A 301 -19.24 0.76 6.48
C PRO A 301 -18.93 1.52 7.77
N ASP A 302 -18.24 0.88 8.72
CA ASP A 302 -17.92 1.44 10.05
C ASP A 302 -16.89 2.59 10.01
N THR A 303 -16.38 2.95 8.82
CA THR A 303 -15.32 3.96 8.65
C THR A 303 -15.86 5.39 8.57
N GLU A 304 -16.91 5.69 9.35
CA GLU A 304 -17.58 7.00 9.40
C GLU A 304 -16.63 8.18 9.66
N ARG A 305 -15.46 7.93 10.26
CA ARG A 305 -14.40 8.94 10.49
C ARG A 305 -13.71 9.46 9.22
N ILE A 306 -13.83 8.80 8.06
CA ILE A 306 -13.21 9.27 6.81
C ILE A 306 -14.10 10.27 6.07
N GLY A 307 -15.43 10.19 6.24
CA GLY A 307 -16.37 11.09 5.59
C GLY A 307 -16.26 12.57 5.97
N PRO A 308 -16.02 12.93 7.24
CA PRO A 308 -15.80 14.31 7.66
C PRO A 308 -14.59 15.00 7.02
N PHE A 309 -13.57 14.23 6.62
CA PHE A 309 -12.47 14.68 5.75
C PHE A 309 -12.99 14.82 4.31
N ILE A 310 -13.11 13.70 3.58
CA ILE A 310 -13.22 13.68 2.12
C ILE A 310 -14.47 14.42 1.58
N ALA A 311 -15.53 14.58 2.37
CA ALA A 311 -16.75 15.28 1.96
C ALA A 311 -16.71 16.83 2.07
N ARG A 312 -15.56 17.46 2.36
CA ARG A 312 -15.47 18.92 2.58
C ARG A 312 -14.37 19.63 1.74
N LYS A 313 -14.79 20.19 0.59
CA LYS A 313 -14.03 21.05 -0.36
C LYS A 313 -13.14 20.30 -1.39
N PRO A 314 -12.81 20.92 -2.55
CA PRO A 314 -12.24 20.23 -3.72
C PRO A 314 -10.75 19.84 -3.64
N ASN A 315 -10.20 19.57 -2.45
CA ASN A 315 -8.75 19.53 -2.27
C ASN A 315 -8.27 18.35 -1.41
N VAL A 316 -8.74 17.14 -1.73
CA VAL A 316 -8.41 15.88 -1.04
C VAL A 316 -6.89 15.64 -0.95
N LEU A 317 -6.12 16.03 -1.96
CA LEU A 317 -4.65 15.97 -1.92
C LEU A 317 -4.07 16.92 -0.84
N LEU A 318 -4.57 18.14 -0.73
CA LEU A 318 -4.14 19.11 0.29
C LEU A 318 -4.50 18.64 1.70
N GLU A 319 -5.67 18.02 1.90
CA GLU A 319 -6.04 17.46 3.21
C GLU A 319 -5.17 16.24 3.60
N LEU A 320 -4.81 15.40 2.62
CA LEU A 320 -3.85 14.31 2.86
C LEU A 320 -2.43 14.85 3.14
N GLN A 321 -2.03 15.96 2.52
CA GLN A 321 -0.78 16.68 2.87
C GLN A 321 -0.81 17.24 4.30
N LEU A 322 -1.94 17.83 4.73
CA LEU A 322 -2.11 18.33 6.09
C LEU A 322 -2.10 17.20 7.15
N HIS A 323 -2.80 16.09 6.90
CA HIS A 323 -2.78 14.92 7.80
C HIS A 323 -1.39 14.27 7.86
N LYS A 324 -0.62 14.30 6.76
CA LYS A 324 0.76 13.81 6.73
C LYS A 324 1.66 14.66 7.65
N LEU A 325 1.58 15.99 7.54
CA LEU A 325 2.34 16.92 8.39
C LEU A 325 2.04 16.75 9.89
N ASP A 326 0.78 16.54 10.28
CA ASP A 326 0.37 16.27 11.68
C ASP A 326 0.93 14.94 12.22
N HIS A 327 1.04 13.92 11.36
CA HIS A 327 1.65 12.64 11.73
C HIS A 327 3.17 12.76 11.94
N ASP A 328 3.86 13.51 11.08
CA ASP A 328 5.32 13.60 11.08
C ASP A 328 5.87 14.52 12.19
N GLN A 329 5.06 15.45 12.73
CA GLN A 329 5.44 16.28 13.89
C GLN A 329 5.34 15.55 15.25
N GLY A 330 4.99 14.26 15.29
CA GLY A 330 5.15 13.45 16.51
C GLY A 330 3.98 13.49 17.51
N GLY A 331 2.79 13.91 17.07
CA GLY A 331 1.53 13.42 17.62
C GLY A 331 0.71 14.37 18.49
N LEU A 332 -0.31 14.98 17.88
CA LEU A 332 -1.45 15.62 18.57
C LEU A 332 -2.54 14.63 19.03
N SER A 333 -2.23 13.33 19.18
CA SER A 333 -3.17 12.29 19.60
C SER A 333 -3.49 12.29 21.11
N ARG A 334 -3.77 13.47 21.69
CA ARG A 334 -4.16 13.69 23.10
C ARG A 334 -5.09 14.90 23.33
N MET A 335 -6.16 15.05 22.55
CA MET A 335 -7.29 15.95 22.91
C MET A 335 -8.67 15.29 22.80
N PHE A 336 -8.84 14.17 23.50
CA PHE A 336 -10.18 13.62 23.86
C PHE A 336 -10.19 13.04 25.28
N ASP A 337 -9.68 13.81 26.24
CA ASP A 337 -10.11 13.71 27.65
C ASP A 337 -10.16 15.13 28.26
N GLY A 338 -11.13 15.37 29.14
CA GLY A 338 -11.51 16.69 29.63
C GLY A 338 -10.78 17.09 30.91
N SER A 339 -9.47 17.37 30.84
CA SER A 339 -8.74 17.99 31.95
C SER A 339 -7.69 19.01 31.47
N ILE A 340 -7.79 20.23 31.99
CA ILE A 340 -6.80 21.30 31.76
C ILE A 340 -5.61 21.04 32.69
N VAL A 341 -4.40 20.99 32.12
CA VAL A 341 -3.14 21.09 32.87
C VAL A 341 -2.25 22.11 32.17
N ASP A 342 -2.10 23.28 32.77
CA ASP A 342 -1.27 24.39 32.27
C ASP A 342 0.22 24.14 32.55
N TYR A 343 1.06 24.31 31.53
CA TYR A 343 2.52 24.40 31.65
C TYR A 343 3.11 25.50 30.75
N GLY A 344 2.58 26.72 30.90
CA GLY A 344 3.30 28.00 30.95
C GLY A 344 4.61 28.21 30.16
N ARG A 345 4.53 29.20 29.26
CA ARG A 345 5.59 30.12 28.80
C ARG A 345 6.68 29.59 27.85
N HIS A 346 6.55 29.99 26.59
CA HIS A 346 7.46 31.02 26.06
C HIS A 346 6.65 32.25 25.60
N SER A 347 7.24 33.44 25.69
CA SER A 347 6.55 34.72 25.51
C SER A 347 7.31 35.63 24.55
N VAL A 348 6.74 35.94 23.38
CA VAL A 348 7.30 36.89 22.40
C VAL A 348 6.18 37.69 21.73
N ILE A 349 6.28 39.02 21.84
CA ILE A 349 5.69 40.10 21.01
C ILE A 349 4.17 40.07 20.76
N ASP A 350 3.50 41.03 21.41
CA ASP A 350 2.16 41.52 21.11
C ASP A 350 2.20 42.59 19.99
N GLY A 351 1.12 42.72 19.20
CA GLY A 351 0.84 43.94 18.41
C GLY A 351 1.06 43.98 16.89
N THR A 352 1.51 42.92 16.20
CA THR A 352 1.68 42.93 14.73
C THR A 352 0.41 42.55 13.94
N ASP A 353 0.07 43.31 12.90
CA ASP A 353 -1.03 43.00 11.96
C ASP A 353 -0.71 41.69 11.19
N PRO A 354 -1.61 40.68 11.18
CA PRO A 354 -1.46 39.45 10.38
C PRO A 354 -1.06 39.68 8.92
N LYS A 355 -1.49 40.80 8.32
CA LYS A 355 -1.17 41.16 6.93
C LYS A 355 0.31 41.45 6.70
N GLN A 356 1.04 41.89 7.73
CA GLN A 356 2.50 42.07 7.68
C GLN A 356 3.25 40.75 7.93
N TYR A 357 2.68 39.83 8.70
CA TYR A 357 3.27 38.50 8.94
C TYR A 357 3.20 37.64 7.65
N ILE A 358 2.02 37.55 7.03
CA ILE A 358 1.76 36.75 5.81
C ILE A 358 2.65 37.18 4.61
N SER A 359 3.08 38.45 4.55
CA SER A 359 3.97 38.94 3.49
C SER A 359 5.47 38.64 3.71
N SER A 360 5.86 38.17 4.91
CA SER A 360 7.26 38.15 5.35
C SER A 360 8.00 36.82 5.15
N HIS A 361 7.29 35.70 4.97
CA HIS A 361 7.86 34.34 4.97
C HIS A 361 7.58 33.56 3.68
N TRP A 362 8.39 32.51 3.44
CA TRP A 362 8.50 31.76 2.18
C TRP A 362 7.34 30.77 1.90
N LEU A 363 6.10 31.19 2.12
CA LEU A 363 4.92 30.45 1.66
C LEU A 363 4.75 30.57 0.14
N PRO A 364 4.36 29.50 -0.58
CA PRO A 364 3.96 29.58 -1.99
C PRO A 364 2.79 30.54 -2.24
N GLU A 365 2.73 31.12 -3.44
CA GLU A 365 1.75 32.14 -3.85
C GLU A 365 0.29 31.71 -3.57
N PHE A 366 -0.04 30.45 -3.87
CA PHE A 366 -1.38 29.88 -3.68
C PHE A 366 -1.76 29.74 -2.19
N LEU A 367 -0.80 29.42 -1.33
CA LEU A 367 -0.99 29.32 0.12
C LEU A 367 -1.23 30.70 0.75
N ARG A 368 -0.47 31.73 0.35
CA ARG A 368 -0.74 33.11 0.79
C ARG A 368 -2.13 33.58 0.35
N THR A 369 -2.49 33.32 -0.91
CA THR A 369 -3.79 33.68 -1.47
C THR A 369 -4.94 32.99 -0.73
N TRP A 370 -4.78 31.72 -0.36
CA TRP A 370 -5.77 30.95 0.40
C TRP A 370 -5.89 31.43 1.85
N LEU A 371 -4.79 31.59 2.57
CA LEU A 371 -4.76 32.09 3.96
C LEU A 371 -5.38 33.49 4.07
N TRP A 372 -5.04 34.39 3.15
CA TRP A 372 -5.62 35.74 3.08
C TRP A 372 -7.14 35.69 2.88
N HIS A 373 -7.64 34.79 2.03
CA HIS A 373 -9.05 34.65 1.67
C HIS A 373 -9.90 34.01 2.79
N GLU A 374 -9.38 33.04 3.55
CA GLU A 374 -10.11 32.47 4.70
C GLU A 374 -9.98 33.36 5.96
N SER A 375 -8.84 34.04 6.16
CA SER A 375 -8.69 35.08 7.20
C SER A 375 -9.67 36.25 6.98
N SER A 376 -9.83 36.70 5.73
CA SER A 376 -10.79 37.74 5.34
C SER A 376 -12.26 37.37 5.62
N LYS A 377 -12.56 36.12 5.99
CA LYS A 377 -13.90 35.62 6.33
C LYS A 377 -14.08 35.32 7.81
N GLY A 378 -13.04 35.50 8.63
CA GLY A 378 -13.09 35.21 10.07
C GLY A 378 -13.07 33.72 10.42
N TYR A 379 -12.67 32.83 9.49
CA TYR A 379 -12.56 31.38 9.75
C TYR A 379 -11.21 30.95 10.35
N LEU A 380 -10.33 31.90 10.67
CA LEU A 380 -9.05 31.70 11.35
C LEU A 380 -8.91 32.77 12.44
N SER A 381 -8.65 32.35 13.68
CA SER A 381 -8.29 33.25 14.78
C SER A 381 -6.83 33.68 14.69
N LEU A 382 -6.50 34.80 15.37
CA LEU A 382 -5.15 35.33 15.49
C LEU A 382 -4.15 34.30 16.07
N SER A 383 -4.62 33.43 16.97
CA SER A 383 -3.85 32.31 17.53
C SER A 383 -3.57 31.21 16.50
N GLU A 384 -4.56 30.81 15.69
CA GLU A 384 -4.39 29.72 14.71
C GLU A 384 -3.44 30.14 13.57
N ALA A 385 -3.47 31.40 13.17
CA ALA A 385 -2.58 31.96 12.14
C ALA A 385 -1.09 32.09 12.56
N GLN A 386 -0.74 31.76 13.82
CA GLN A 386 0.64 31.79 14.33
C GLN A 386 1.27 30.38 14.47
N TRP A 387 0.55 29.31 14.15
CA TRP A 387 1.04 27.91 14.21
C TRP A 387 1.38 27.29 12.84
N PHE A 388 1.19 28.04 11.74
CA PHE A 388 1.50 27.63 10.36
C PHE A 388 2.63 28.48 9.76
#